data_AF-A0A7C2V2F0-F1
#
_entry.id   AF-A0A7C2V2F0-F1
#
_cell.length_a   1.000
_cell.length_b   1.000
_cell.length_c   1.000
_cell.angle_alpha   90.00
_cell.angle_beta   90.00
_cell.angle_gamma   90.00
#
_symmetry.space_group_name_H-M   'P 1'
#
loop_
_entity.id
_entity.type
_entity.pdbx_description
1 polymer ?
#
loop_
_entity_poly.entity_id
_entity_poly.type
_entity_poly.pdbx_seq_one_letter_code
_entity_poly.pdbx_strand_id
1 'polypeptide(L)'
;ARCEKNPDGTYQITPNPALPQEFQNDPALCFINTRGAADALGATKMDRPEDVEWNPMSKSVWVALTYNERRGQSGQPPADASNPRSPNYMGHILEIMEDNQNPASTTFRWQIPVLCGDPNSPIIDNRLIIYGQFANSQVPAISAPDNFVIDKLGNVWIATDGNPSSSRLNKNDGVYVLNPFTKELKMFLSGVKGCEICGPEFSDDWKTFFCNIQHPGETDTNNPSSRWPYDGSANVPRPSTIAVWRTDGREIFA
;
A
#
# COMPACT_ATOMS: atom_id res chain seq x y z
N ALA A 1 2.96 -18.57 -16.08
CA ALA A 1 3.84 -19.40 -16.93
C ALA A 1 5.25 -19.37 -16.35
N ARG A 2 6.05 -20.43 -16.53
CA ARG A 2 7.47 -20.43 -16.20
C ARG A 2 8.26 -20.00 -17.43
N CYS A 3 9.18 -19.05 -17.28
CA CYS A 3 10.10 -18.66 -18.35
C CYS A 3 11.50 -19.16 -18.00
N GLU A 4 12.10 -19.96 -18.87
CA GLU A 4 13.43 -20.55 -18.67
C GLU A 4 14.35 -20.15 -19.83
N LYS A 5 15.61 -19.86 -19.52
CA LYS A 5 16.63 -19.59 -20.53
C LYS A 5 17.28 -20.91 -20.94
N ASN A 6 17.22 -21.21 -22.23
CA ASN A 6 17.85 -22.38 -22.82
C ASN A 6 19.38 -22.18 -22.93
N PRO A 7 20.17 -23.27 -23.01
CA PRO A 7 21.62 -23.19 -23.18
C PRO A 7 22.09 -22.42 -24.43
N ASP A 8 21.26 -22.40 -25.48
CA ASP A 8 21.51 -21.66 -26.73
C ASP A 8 21.18 -20.16 -26.63
N GLY A 9 20.71 -19.69 -25.47
CA GLY A 9 20.35 -18.30 -25.22
C GLY A 9 18.91 -17.94 -25.58
N THR A 10 18.13 -18.87 -26.15
CA THR A 10 16.68 -18.69 -26.38
C THR A 10 15.90 -18.82 -25.07
N TYR A 11 14.62 -18.45 -25.07
CA TYR A 11 13.73 -18.59 -23.91
C TYR A 11 12.57 -19.53 -24.23
N GLN A 12 12.23 -20.40 -23.29
CA GLN A 12 11.04 -21.24 -23.33
C GLN A 12 10.02 -20.75 -22.30
N ILE A 13 8.79 -20.55 -22.75
CA ILE A 13 7.66 -20.23 -21.89
C ILE A 13 6.81 -21.50 -21.75
N THR A 14 6.70 -22.01 -20.53
CA THR A 14 5.85 -23.17 -20.21
C THR A 14 4.62 -22.67 -19.43
N PRO A 15 3.42 -22.69 -20.04
CA PRO A 15 2.19 -22.27 -19.37
C PRO A 15 1.81 -23.26 -18.24
N ASN A 16 1.03 -22.80 -17.26
CA ASN A 16 0.47 -23.69 -16.25
C ASN A 16 -0.51 -24.66 -16.94
N PRO A 17 -0.40 -25.98 -16.75
CA PRO A 17 -1.26 -26.95 -17.43
C PRO A 17 -2.75 -26.83 -17.08
N ALA A 18 -3.09 -26.17 -15.97
CA ALA A 18 -4.47 -25.86 -15.60
C ALA A 18 -5.06 -24.66 -16.37
N LEU A 19 -4.26 -23.94 -17.15
CA LEU A 19 -4.77 -22.85 -17.99
C LEU A 19 -5.62 -23.39 -19.14
N PRO A 20 -6.63 -22.63 -19.60
CA PRO A 20 -7.37 -22.94 -20.82
C PRO A 20 -6.48 -23.10 -22.07
N GLN A 21 -6.96 -23.85 -23.05
CA GLN A 21 -6.19 -24.22 -24.25
C GLN A 21 -5.70 -23.00 -25.04
N GLU A 22 -6.45 -21.89 -25.04
CA GLU A 22 -6.04 -20.65 -25.69
C GLU A 22 -4.71 -20.10 -25.14
N PHE A 23 -4.48 -20.17 -23.83
CA PHE A 23 -3.22 -19.75 -23.20
C PHE A 23 -2.11 -20.80 -23.38
N GLN A 24 -2.47 -22.07 -23.57
CA GLN A 24 -1.51 -23.13 -23.82
C GLN A 24 -0.98 -23.09 -25.27
N ASN A 25 -1.86 -22.82 -26.24
CA ASN A 25 -1.53 -22.73 -27.66
C ASN A 25 -0.71 -21.49 -27.99
N ASP A 26 -0.94 -20.39 -27.28
CA ASP A 26 -0.15 -19.16 -27.37
C ASP A 26 0.31 -18.71 -25.97
N PRO A 27 1.45 -19.23 -25.47
CA PRO A 27 1.96 -18.88 -24.15
C PRO A 27 2.29 -17.39 -23.97
N ALA A 28 2.47 -16.62 -25.05
CA ALA A 28 2.65 -15.17 -24.98
C ALA A 28 1.39 -14.46 -24.46
N LEU A 29 0.20 -15.06 -24.70
CA LEU A 29 -1.07 -14.55 -24.19
C LEU A 29 -1.12 -14.50 -22.66
N CYS A 30 -0.33 -15.34 -21.97
CA CYS A 30 -0.21 -15.26 -20.51
C CYS A 30 0.35 -13.91 -20.03
N PHE A 31 1.18 -13.24 -20.83
CA PHE A 31 1.78 -11.94 -20.48
C PHE A 31 0.91 -10.78 -20.97
N ILE A 32 0.31 -10.91 -22.16
CA ILE A 32 -0.58 -9.90 -22.74
C ILE A 32 -1.90 -9.82 -21.95
N ASN A 33 -2.50 -10.96 -21.62
CA ASN A 33 -3.74 -11.08 -20.85
C ASN A 33 -3.48 -11.76 -19.49
N THR A 34 -2.52 -11.21 -18.74
CA THR A 34 -2.15 -11.73 -17.40
C THR A 34 -3.36 -11.81 -16.47
N ARG A 35 -4.28 -10.83 -16.52
CA ARG A 35 -5.50 -10.83 -15.72
C ARG A 35 -6.43 -11.99 -16.07
N GLY A 36 -6.70 -12.24 -17.35
CA GLY A 36 -7.53 -13.36 -17.78
C GLY A 36 -6.93 -14.72 -17.43
N ALA A 37 -5.61 -14.87 -17.55
CA ALA A 37 -4.91 -16.09 -17.15
C ALA A 37 -5.00 -16.33 -15.63
N ALA A 38 -4.80 -15.29 -14.81
CA ALA A 38 -4.93 -15.38 -13.36
C ALA A 38 -6.37 -15.72 -12.92
N ASP A 39 -7.36 -15.13 -13.59
CA ASP A 39 -8.78 -15.40 -13.35
C ASP A 39 -9.14 -16.86 -13.67
N ALA A 40 -8.65 -17.39 -14.79
CA ALA A 40 -8.86 -18.77 -15.18
C ALA A 40 -8.23 -19.77 -14.20
N LEU A 41 -7.16 -19.37 -13.50
CA LEU A 41 -6.53 -20.16 -12.44
C LEU A 41 -7.18 -19.96 -11.05
N GLY A 42 -8.19 -19.10 -10.94
CA GLY A 42 -8.89 -18.86 -9.68
C GLY A 42 -8.12 -18.00 -8.68
N ALA A 43 -7.30 -17.04 -9.16
CA ALA A 43 -6.61 -16.10 -8.28
C ALA A 43 -7.59 -15.32 -7.39
N THR A 44 -7.22 -15.11 -6.12
CA THR A 44 -8.03 -14.37 -5.16
C THR A 44 -8.19 -12.92 -5.60
N LYS A 45 -9.43 -12.44 -5.61
CA LYS A 45 -9.77 -11.06 -5.98
C LYS A 45 -9.53 -10.14 -4.78
N MET A 46 -8.49 -9.32 -4.86
CA MET A 46 -8.03 -8.47 -3.75
C MET A 46 -8.62 -7.04 -3.79
N ASP A 47 -8.63 -6.36 -2.64
CA ASP A 47 -9.04 -4.96 -2.51
C ASP A 47 -7.94 -3.99 -2.93
N ARG A 48 -7.83 -3.76 -4.25
CA ARG A 48 -6.91 -2.80 -4.87
C ARG A 48 -5.46 -2.86 -4.31
N PRO A 49 -4.70 -3.93 -4.64
CA PRO A 49 -3.26 -3.94 -4.38
C PRO A 49 -2.57 -2.77 -5.08
N GLU A 50 -1.84 -1.96 -4.30
CA GLU A 50 -0.98 -0.88 -4.78
C GLU A 50 0.49 -1.32 -4.61
N ASP A 51 1.22 -0.78 -3.62
CA ASP A 51 2.63 -1.10 -3.43
C ASP A 51 2.89 -2.43 -2.71
N VAL A 52 4.08 -2.99 -2.97
CA VAL A 52 4.57 -4.25 -2.41
C VAL A 52 6.04 -4.09 -2.04
N GLU A 53 6.36 -4.31 -0.76
CA GLU A 53 7.72 -4.09 -0.24
C GLU A 53 8.21 -5.29 0.58
N TRP A 54 9.51 -5.61 0.50
CA TRP A 54 10.10 -6.70 1.27
C TRP A 54 10.79 -6.18 2.52
N ASN A 55 10.40 -6.71 3.69
CA ASN A 55 11.01 -6.33 4.95
C ASN A 55 12.21 -7.24 5.27
N PRO A 56 13.46 -6.73 5.25
CA PRO A 56 14.65 -7.53 5.50
C PRO A 56 14.76 -8.04 6.94
N MET A 57 14.04 -7.46 7.90
CA MET A 57 14.12 -7.81 9.31
C MET A 57 13.14 -8.93 9.65
N SER A 58 11.90 -8.84 9.18
CA SER A 58 10.89 -9.90 9.37
C SER A 58 10.94 -11.00 8.30
N LYS A 59 11.68 -10.79 7.20
CA LYS A 59 11.73 -11.69 6.03
C LYS A 59 10.34 -11.97 5.47
N SER A 60 9.50 -10.94 5.41
CA SER A 60 8.13 -10.98 4.93
C SER A 60 7.88 -9.91 3.88
N VAL A 61 6.86 -10.12 3.04
CA VAL A 61 6.42 -9.18 2.01
C VAL A 61 5.17 -8.44 2.50
N TRP A 62 5.15 -7.14 2.33
CA TRP A 62 4.08 -6.25 2.77
C TRP A 62 3.34 -5.71 1.55
N VAL A 63 2.01 -5.75 1.58
CA VAL A 63 1.16 -5.34 0.45
C VAL A 63 0.12 -4.33 0.92
N ALA A 64 0.05 -3.18 0.25
CA ALA A 64 -0.94 -2.17 0.49
C ALA A 64 -2.22 -2.53 -0.27
N LEU A 65 -3.34 -2.58 0.43
CA LEU A 65 -4.68 -2.80 -0.13
C LEU A 65 -5.51 -1.53 0.13
N THR A 66 -5.40 -0.55 -0.76
CA THR A 66 -5.76 0.85 -0.47
C THR A 66 -7.23 1.01 -0.05
N TYR A 67 -8.19 0.44 -0.78
CA TYR A 67 -9.59 0.30 -0.36
C TYR A 67 -10.40 -0.41 -1.45
N ASN A 68 -11.63 -0.82 -1.14
CA ASN A 68 -12.58 -1.30 -2.14
C ASN A 68 -14.02 -1.06 -1.70
N GLU A 69 -14.56 0.10 -2.08
CA GLU A 69 -15.94 0.49 -1.79
C GLU A 69 -16.96 -0.41 -2.51
N ARG A 70 -16.50 -1.19 -3.50
CA ARG A 70 -17.31 -2.13 -4.28
C ARG A 70 -17.34 -3.54 -3.70
N ARG A 71 -16.49 -3.86 -2.71
CA ARG A 71 -16.44 -5.18 -2.07
C ARG A 71 -17.83 -5.60 -1.59
N GLY A 72 -18.25 -6.81 -1.99
CA GLY A 72 -19.55 -7.41 -1.68
C GLY A 72 -20.79 -6.73 -2.28
N GLN A 73 -20.62 -5.75 -3.17
CA GLN A 73 -21.71 -5.28 -4.03
C GLN A 73 -22.11 -6.35 -5.06
N SER A 74 -23.25 -6.15 -5.74
CA SER A 74 -23.72 -7.07 -6.79
C SER A 74 -22.66 -7.23 -7.90
N GLY A 75 -22.35 -8.49 -8.24
CA GLY A 75 -21.32 -8.83 -9.22
C GLY A 75 -19.87 -8.62 -8.75
N GLN A 76 -19.66 -8.29 -7.47
CA GLN A 76 -18.35 -8.17 -6.85
C GLN A 76 -18.13 -9.35 -5.90
N PRO A 77 -16.88 -9.76 -5.65
CA PRO A 77 -16.64 -10.86 -4.73
C PRO A 77 -17.03 -10.45 -3.29
N PRO A 78 -17.51 -11.38 -2.45
CA PRO A 78 -17.87 -11.08 -1.08
C PRO A 78 -16.64 -10.75 -0.23
N ALA A 79 -16.86 -10.35 1.03
CA ALA A 79 -15.79 -10.34 2.01
C ALA A 79 -15.28 -11.77 2.27
N ASP A 80 -13.98 -11.89 2.50
CA ASP A 80 -13.31 -13.13 2.85
C ASP A 80 -12.22 -12.84 3.90
N ALA A 81 -11.45 -13.87 4.29
CA ALA A 81 -10.43 -13.69 5.33
C ALA A 81 -9.37 -12.64 4.95
N SER A 82 -9.01 -12.57 3.67
CA SER A 82 -7.99 -11.66 3.15
C SER A 82 -8.52 -10.28 2.77
N ASN A 83 -9.85 -10.12 2.66
CA ASN A 83 -10.55 -8.87 2.36
C ASN A 83 -11.80 -8.77 3.27
N PRO A 84 -11.63 -8.45 4.57
CA PRO A 84 -12.62 -8.79 5.60
C PRO A 84 -13.81 -7.82 5.73
N ARG A 85 -13.86 -6.73 4.94
CA ARG A 85 -14.92 -5.71 5.05
C ARG A 85 -15.70 -5.56 3.76
N SER A 86 -17.02 -5.41 3.85
CA SER A 86 -17.91 -5.26 2.70
C SER A 86 -18.98 -4.20 2.98
N PRO A 87 -18.85 -2.96 2.47
CA PRO A 87 -17.74 -2.44 1.67
C PRO A 87 -16.48 -2.14 2.51
N ASN A 88 -15.31 -2.07 1.87
CA ASN A 88 -14.06 -1.69 2.51
C ASN A 88 -13.70 -0.24 2.16
N TYR A 89 -14.10 0.72 3.00
CA TYR A 89 -13.78 2.14 2.77
C TYR A 89 -12.34 2.50 3.16
N MET A 90 -11.78 1.86 4.19
CA MET A 90 -10.56 2.38 4.82
C MET A 90 -9.27 1.70 4.34
N GLY A 91 -9.34 0.54 3.70
CA GLY A 91 -8.14 -0.20 3.28
C GLY A 91 -7.48 -1.03 4.38
N HIS A 92 -6.44 -1.74 4.00
CA HIS A 92 -5.66 -2.56 4.92
C HIS A 92 -4.29 -2.91 4.34
N ILE A 93 -3.49 -3.55 5.18
CA ILE A 93 -2.15 -4.02 4.83
C ILE A 93 -2.13 -5.53 5.05
N LEU A 94 -1.58 -6.28 4.09
CA LEU A 94 -1.26 -7.69 4.25
C LEU A 94 0.24 -7.87 4.47
N GLU A 95 0.58 -8.81 5.34
CA GLU A 95 1.94 -9.32 5.47
C GLU A 95 1.95 -10.80 5.07
N ILE A 96 2.79 -11.15 4.11
CA ILE A 96 2.97 -12.48 3.55
C ILE A 96 4.32 -13.02 4.03
N MET A 97 4.28 -14.20 4.66
CA MET A 97 5.44 -14.91 5.21
C MET A 97 5.61 -16.24 4.47
N GLU A 98 6.58 -16.28 3.56
CA GLU A 98 6.91 -17.49 2.81
C GLU A 98 7.50 -18.57 3.72
N ASP A 99 7.18 -19.83 3.44
CA ASP A 99 7.69 -20.94 4.24
C ASP A 99 9.22 -20.99 4.22
N ASN A 100 9.79 -21.24 5.39
CA ASN A 100 11.23 -21.22 5.63
C ASN A 100 11.93 -19.88 5.30
N GLN A 101 11.18 -18.76 5.22
CA GLN A 101 11.72 -17.44 4.84
C GLN A 101 12.44 -17.49 3.48
N ASN A 102 11.90 -18.30 2.56
CA ASN A 102 12.49 -18.57 1.26
C ASN A 102 11.66 -17.95 0.13
N PRO A 103 12.18 -16.96 -0.62
CA PRO A 103 11.48 -16.33 -1.75
C PRO A 103 11.26 -17.25 -2.95
N ALA A 104 11.82 -18.45 -2.94
CA ALA A 104 11.51 -19.50 -3.92
C ALA A 104 10.38 -20.44 -3.45
N SER A 105 9.84 -20.25 -2.25
CA SER A 105 8.75 -21.08 -1.74
C SER A 105 7.47 -20.85 -2.54
N THR A 106 6.72 -21.93 -2.78
CA THR A 106 5.38 -21.85 -3.41
C THR A 106 4.25 -21.87 -2.37
N THR A 107 4.59 -21.83 -1.09
CA THR A 107 3.66 -21.81 0.03
C THR A 107 4.03 -20.71 1.02
N PHE A 108 3.01 -20.10 1.59
CA PHE A 108 3.15 -18.99 2.52
C PHE A 108 1.99 -18.98 3.52
N ARG A 109 2.22 -18.29 4.64
CA ARG A 109 1.17 -17.82 5.56
C ARG A 109 1.01 -16.31 5.38
N TRP A 110 -0.12 -15.77 5.79
CA TRP A 110 -0.34 -14.32 5.76
C TRP A 110 -1.12 -13.86 6.99
N GLN A 111 -1.04 -12.56 7.28
CA GLN A 111 -1.86 -11.90 8.29
C GLN A 111 -2.20 -10.47 7.86
N ILE A 112 -3.10 -9.80 8.59
CA ILE A 112 -3.44 -8.38 8.42
C ILE A 112 -2.83 -7.60 9.60
N PRO A 113 -1.64 -6.98 9.45
CA PRO A 113 -1.05 -6.14 10.48
C PRO A 113 -1.89 -4.92 10.81
N VAL A 114 -2.52 -4.31 9.80
CA VAL A 114 -3.34 -3.10 9.96
C VAL A 114 -4.59 -3.25 9.10
N LEU A 115 -5.76 -3.32 9.73
CA LEU A 115 -7.04 -3.04 9.09
C LEU A 115 -7.33 -1.56 9.37
N CYS A 116 -7.07 -0.72 8.38
CA CYS A 116 -7.05 0.73 8.53
C CYS A 116 -8.43 1.27 8.96
N GLY A 117 -8.46 2.43 9.61
CA GLY A 117 -9.66 3.07 10.10
C GLY A 117 -9.37 4.18 11.11
N ASP A 118 -10.43 4.62 11.80
CA ASP A 118 -10.35 5.56 12.90
C ASP A 118 -10.58 4.83 14.24
N PRO A 119 -9.64 4.88 15.21
CA PRO A 119 -9.83 4.30 16.54
C PRO A 119 -11.06 4.81 17.29
N ASN A 120 -11.61 5.95 16.89
CA ASN A 120 -12.77 6.58 17.50
C ASN A 120 -14.01 6.53 16.59
N SER A 121 -13.97 5.80 15.48
CA SER A 121 -15.12 5.67 14.58
C SER A 121 -16.36 5.15 15.33
N PRO A 122 -17.54 5.77 15.14
CA PRO A 122 -18.79 5.20 15.65
C PRO A 122 -19.26 3.99 14.82
N ILE A 123 -18.72 3.81 13.62
CA ILE A 123 -19.00 2.67 12.73
C ILE A 123 -17.94 1.59 12.99
N ILE A 124 -18.37 0.41 13.46
CA ILE A 124 -17.48 -0.69 13.85
C ILE A 124 -16.55 -1.13 12.71
N ASP A 125 -17.06 -1.23 11.49
CA ASP A 125 -16.28 -1.64 10.31
C ASP A 125 -15.22 -0.61 9.92
N ASN A 126 -15.35 0.63 10.38
CA ASN A 126 -14.39 1.70 10.13
C ASN A 126 -13.41 1.90 11.30
N ARG A 127 -13.42 1.02 12.30
CA ARG A 127 -12.49 1.06 13.44
C ARG A 127 -11.12 0.54 13.03
N LEU A 128 -10.08 1.24 13.46
CA LEU A 128 -8.70 0.80 13.29
C LEU A 128 -8.44 -0.47 14.12
N ILE A 129 -7.90 -1.50 13.47
CA ILE A 129 -7.41 -2.73 14.11
C ILE A 129 -5.94 -2.91 13.76
N ILE A 130 -5.10 -3.12 14.78
CA ILE A 130 -3.68 -3.39 14.64
C ILE A 130 -3.42 -4.80 15.20
N TYR A 131 -2.90 -5.70 14.37
CA TYR A 131 -2.65 -7.11 14.68
C TYR A 131 -3.83 -7.80 15.39
N GLY A 132 -5.03 -7.63 14.83
CA GLY A 132 -6.27 -8.25 15.33
C GLY A 132 -6.85 -7.60 16.59
N GLN A 133 -6.30 -6.49 17.08
CA GLN A 133 -6.81 -5.76 18.25
C GLN A 133 -7.30 -4.37 17.88
N PHE A 134 -8.45 -3.94 18.41
CA PHE A 134 -8.89 -2.56 18.24
C PHE A 134 -7.85 -1.60 18.82
N ALA A 135 -7.45 -0.62 18.02
CA ALA A 135 -6.53 0.40 18.46
C ALA A 135 -7.17 1.27 19.57
N ASN A 136 -6.32 1.72 20.50
CA ASN A 136 -6.76 2.68 21.53
C ASN A 136 -7.02 4.06 20.91
N SER A 137 -7.76 4.92 21.60
CA SER A 137 -8.23 6.21 21.09
C SER A 137 -7.11 7.23 20.76
N GLN A 138 -5.89 6.99 21.22
CA GLN A 138 -4.73 7.88 21.00
C GLN A 138 -3.94 7.51 19.75
N VAL A 139 -4.16 6.32 19.19
CA VAL A 139 -3.51 5.92 17.93
C VAL A 139 -4.03 6.83 16.81
N PRO A 140 -3.17 7.27 15.87
CA PRO A 140 -3.64 8.07 14.75
C PRO A 140 -4.54 7.24 13.82
N ALA A 141 -5.61 7.85 13.34
CA ALA A 141 -6.42 7.28 12.27
C ALA A 141 -5.63 7.25 10.97
N ILE A 142 -5.77 6.17 10.21
CA ILE A 142 -5.15 5.94 8.90
C ILE A 142 -6.16 5.29 7.97
N SER A 143 -6.17 5.66 6.71
CA SER A 143 -6.90 4.97 5.64
C SER A 143 -6.09 4.99 4.36
N ALA A 144 -6.53 4.23 3.36
CA ALA A 144 -5.98 4.26 2.01
C ALA A 144 -4.44 4.15 1.96
N PRO A 145 -3.85 3.10 2.59
CA PRO A 145 -2.42 2.86 2.47
C PRO A 145 -2.08 2.61 1.00
N ASP A 146 -0.98 3.21 0.54
CA ASP A 146 -0.57 3.14 -0.87
C ASP A 146 0.88 2.66 -0.99
N ASN A 147 1.88 3.51 -0.68
CA ASN A 147 3.30 3.16 -0.81
C ASN A 147 3.96 2.80 0.52
N PHE A 148 5.05 2.04 0.43
CA PHE A 148 5.90 1.68 1.57
C PHE A 148 7.35 2.11 1.39
N VAL A 149 8.03 2.25 2.52
CA VAL A 149 9.49 2.02 2.61
C VAL A 149 9.79 1.35 3.94
N ILE A 150 10.80 0.48 3.96
CA ILE A 150 11.24 -0.21 5.19
C ILE A 150 12.52 0.43 5.68
N ASP A 151 12.54 0.84 6.95
CA ASP A 151 13.79 1.34 7.53
C ASP A 151 14.73 0.21 7.96
N LYS A 152 15.99 0.55 8.28
CA LYS A 152 17.00 -0.46 8.70
C LYS A 152 16.64 -1.22 9.97
N LEU A 153 15.66 -0.77 10.74
CA LEU A 153 15.19 -1.44 11.96
C LEU A 153 13.96 -2.34 11.67
N GLY A 154 13.44 -2.30 10.44
CA GLY A 154 12.28 -3.07 10.01
C GLY A 154 10.95 -2.38 10.31
N ASN A 155 10.93 -1.09 10.65
CA ASN A 155 9.67 -0.36 10.72
C ASN A 155 9.11 -0.16 9.30
N VAL A 156 7.79 -0.22 9.20
CA VAL A 156 7.06 -0.04 7.95
C VAL A 156 6.56 1.39 7.88
N TRP A 157 7.13 2.18 6.98
CA TRP A 157 6.70 3.55 6.69
C TRP A 157 5.65 3.50 5.59
N ILE A 158 4.48 4.05 5.86
CA ILE A 158 3.26 3.88 5.07
C ILE A 158 2.82 5.26 4.58
N ALA A 159 2.89 5.49 3.28
CA ALA A 159 2.29 6.65 2.64
C ALA A 159 0.82 6.37 2.28
N THR A 160 -0.02 7.41 2.26
CA THR A 160 -1.45 7.25 1.97
C THR A 160 -1.87 8.07 0.74
N ASP A 161 -2.83 7.52 0.00
CA ASP A 161 -3.59 8.20 -1.07
C ASP A 161 -5.09 8.00 -0.84
N GLY A 162 -5.73 9.00 -0.23
CA GLY A 162 -7.17 9.07 -0.19
C GLY A 162 -7.76 9.40 1.18
N ASN A 163 -6.98 9.60 2.24
CA ASN A 163 -7.49 10.10 3.52
C ASN A 163 -8.49 11.27 3.40
N PRO A 164 -8.34 12.22 2.45
CA PRO A 164 -9.23 13.38 2.33
C PRO A 164 -10.69 13.06 2.00
N SER A 165 -11.01 11.87 1.48
CA SER A 165 -12.40 11.53 1.15
C SER A 165 -13.31 11.60 2.38
N SER A 166 -14.51 12.13 2.19
CA SER A 166 -15.57 12.14 3.22
C SER A 166 -16.12 10.74 3.51
N SER A 167 -15.93 9.76 2.62
CA SER A 167 -16.24 8.34 2.90
C SER A 167 -15.18 7.67 3.79
N ARG A 168 -14.06 8.36 4.04
CA ARG A 168 -12.91 7.88 4.81
C ARG A 168 -12.66 8.75 6.04
N LEU A 169 -11.58 9.53 6.06
CA LEU A 169 -11.14 10.25 7.26
C LEU A 169 -11.36 11.76 7.20
N ASN A 170 -11.59 12.34 6.02
CA ASN A 170 -11.64 13.79 5.84
C ASN A 170 -10.42 14.51 6.45
N LYS A 171 -9.23 13.92 6.26
CA LYS A 171 -7.93 14.39 6.76
C LYS A 171 -6.94 14.42 5.58
N ASN A 172 -5.88 15.21 5.68
CA ASN A 172 -4.82 15.12 4.67
C ASN A 172 -4.20 13.71 4.64
N ASP A 173 -3.70 13.32 3.48
CA ASP A 173 -2.79 12.19 3.38
C ASP A 173 -1.49 12.45 4.14
N GLY A 174 -0.78 11.38 4.50
CA GLY A 174 0.39 11.48 5.36
C GLY A 174 1.31 10.27 5.27
N VAL A 175 2.34 10.29 6.11
CA VAL A 175 3.22 9.15 6.34
C VAL A 175 3.06 8.68 7.77
N TYR A 176 2.83 7.38 7.91
CA TYR A 176 2.65 6.68 9.17
C TYR A 176 3.78 5.67 9.33
N VAL A 177 4.11 5.32 10.57
CA VAL A 177 5.15 4.33 10.85
C VAL A 177 4.58 3.29 11.79
N LEU A 178 4.54 2.06 11.29
CA LEU A 178 4.21 0.87 12.07
C LEU A 178 5.51 0.18 12.47
N ASN A 179 5.69 -0.05 13.77
CA ASN A 179 6.70 -0.98 14.25
C ASN A 179 6.08 -2.39 14.36
N PRO A 180 6.50 -3.39 13.57
CA PRO A 180 5.89 -4.71 13.59
C PRO A 180 6.06 -5.47 14.93
N PHE A 181 7.11 -5.16 15.69
CA PHE A 181 7.43 -5.84 16.94
C PHE A 181 6.65 -5.26 18.13
N THR A 182 6.64 -3.93 18.28
CA THR A 182 5.91 -3.25 19.37
C THR A 182 4.44 -3.05 19.03
N LYS A 183 4.05 -3.18 17.76
CA LYS A 183 2.71 -2.95 17.22
C LYS A 183 2.24 -1.51 17.40
N GLU A 184 3.18 -0.59 17.56
CA GLU A 184 2.90 0.83 17.68
C GLU A 184 2.78 1.45 16.29
N LEU A 185 1.70 2.21 16.06
CA LEU A 185 1.48 3.00 14.87
C LEU A 185 1.53 4.48 15.25
N LYS A 186 2.40 5.24 14.59
CA LYS A 186 2.52 6.70 14.74
C LYS A 186 2.31 7.40 13.41
N MET A 187 1.89 8.66 13.46
CA MET A 187 1.91 9.54 12.29
C MET A 187 3.22 10.32 12.34
N PHE A 188 4.00 10.24 11.27
CA PHE A 188 5.29 10.93 11.16
C PHE A 188 5.14 12.29 10.47
N LEU A 189 4.40 12.35 9.36
CA LEU A 189 4.14 13.60 8.64
C LEU A 189 2.71 13.66 8.11
N SER A 190 2.17 14.88 8.07
CA SER A 190 0.93 15.20 7.37
C SER A 190 1.28 15.95 6.09
N GLY A 191 0.66 15.57 4.98
CA GLY A 191 0.75 16.27 3.72
C GLY A 191 -0.01 17.59 3.74
N VAL A 192 -0.16 18.16 2.56
CA VAL A 192 -0.94 19.38 2.34
C VAL A 192 -2.33 19.06 1.84
N LYS A 193 -3.21 20.06 1.83
CA LYS A 193 -4.58 19.87 1.38
C LYS A 193 -4.63 19.41 -0.08
N GLY A 194 -5.41 18.37 -0.34
CA GLY A 194 -5.66 17.84 -1.68
C GLY A 194 -4.43 17.24 -2.35
N CYS A 195 -3.40 16.84 -1.60
CA CYS A 195 -2.36 15.96 -2.11
C CYS A 195 -2.62 14.53 -1.65
N GLU A 196 -2.00 13.57 -2.33
CA GLU A 196 -1.55 12.32 -1.71
C GLU A 196 -0.07 12.45 -1.30
N ILE A 197 0.43 11.48 -0.53
CA ILE A 197 1.87 11.28 -0.35
C ILE A 197 2.29 10.04 -1.13
N CYS A 198 3.36 10.15 -1.92
CA CYS A 198 3.88 9.00 -2.66
C CYS A 198 5.41 8.90 -2.70
N GLY A 199 5.93 7.71 -3.01
CA GLY A 199 7.36 7.42 -3.15
C GLY A 199 8.21 7.80 -1.94
N PRO A 200 7.91 7.26 -0.74
CA PRO A 200 8.75 7.44 0.44
C PRO A 200 10.10 6.72 0.26
N GLU A 201 11.21 7.33 0.68
CA GLU A 201 12.56 6.78 0.53
C GLU A 201 13.51 7.35 1.59
N PHE A 202 14.59 6.63 1.95
CA PHE A 202 15.61 7.13 2.87
C PHE A 202 16.94 7.43 2.15
N SER A 203 17.69 8.40 2.67
CA SER A 203 19.11 8.49 2.35
C SER A 203 19.86 7.27 2.91
N ASP A 204 20.97 6.88 2.28
CA ASP A 204 21.81 5.74 2.71
C ASP A 204 22.32 5.86 4.17
N ASP A 205 22.46 7.09 4.66
CA ASP A 205 22.87 7.39 6.03
C ASP A 205 21.70 7.49 7.03
N TRP A 206 20.47 7.26 6.58
CA TRP A 206 19.23 7.29 7.35
C TRP A 206 18.91 8.64 8.01
N LYS A 207 19.56 9.73 7.60
CA LYS A 207 19.36 11.07 8.19
C LYS A 207 18.34 11.92 7.46
N THR A 208 17.97 11.54 6.26
CA THR A 208 16.98 12.24 5.45
C THR A 208 15.92 11.26 4.97
N PHE A 209 14.67 11.60 5.21
CA PHE A 209 13.50 10.94 4.64
C PHE A 209 12.99 11.78 3.49
N PHE A 210 12.82 11.17 2.33
CA PHE A 210 12.24 11.79 1.15
C PHE A 210 10.83 11.25 0.94
N CYS A 211 9.93 12.11 0.48
CA CYS A 211 8.66 11.69 -0.12
C CYS A 211 8.17 12.77 -1.07
N ASN A 212 7.13 12.47 -1.84
CA ASN A 212 6.53 13.42 -2.76
C ASN A 212 5.17 13.89 -2.25
N ILE A 213 4.95 15.20 -2.34
CA ILE A 213 3.62 15.79 -2.31
C ILE A 213 3.08 15.70 -3.74
N GLN A 214 2.23 14.72 -4.05
CA GLN A 214 1.65 14.58 -5.39
C GLN A 214 0.40 15.45 -5.53
N HIS A 215 0.21 16.05 -6.71
CA HIS A 215 -0.96 16.85 -7.10
C HIS A 215 -1.59 17.74 -6.00
N PRO A 216 -0.81 18.57 -5.28
CA PRO A 216 -1.34 19.37 -4.19
C PRO A 216 -2.49 20.26 -4.65
N GLY A 217 -3.57 20.28 -3.88
CA GLY A 217 -4.73 21.09 -4.17
C GLY A 217 -5.65 20.51 -5.24
N GLU A 218 -5.61 19.19 -5.47
CA GLU A 218 -6.48 18.49 -6.41
C GLU A 218 -7.95 18.85 -6.15
N THR A 219 -8.47 19.72 -7.02
CA THR A 219 -9.85 20.17 -7.14
C THR A 219 -9.99 20.80 -8.54
N ASP A 220 -10.87 21.79 -8.71
CA ASP A 220 -10.89 22.64 -9.91
C ASP A 220 -9.51 23.27 -10.17
N THR A 221 -8.98 23.06 -11.38
CA THR A 221 -7.69 23.58 -11.86
C THR A 221 -7.58 25.11 -11.75
N ASN A 222 -8.69 25.83 -11.88
CA ASN A 222 -8.70 27.31 -11.78
C ASN A 222 -8.77 27.80 -10.34
N ASN A 223 -9.21 26.94 -9.41
CA ASN A 223 -9.31 27.27 -8.00
C ASN A 223 -8.86 26.10 -7.13
N PRO A 224 -7.55 25.79 -7.11
CA PRO A 224 -7.06 24.64 -6.38
C PRO A 224 -7.30 24.81 -4.88
N SER A 225 -7.42 23.71 -4.14
CA SER A 225 -7.62 23.79 -2.69
C SER A 225 -6.35 24.09 -1.89
N SER A 226 -5.19 24.04 -2.55
CA SER A 226 -3.87 24.38 -2.03
C SER A 226 -3.13 25.30 -3.03
N ARG A 227 -2.03 25.92 -2.59
CA ARG A 227 -1.06 26.64 -3.43
C ARG A 227 0.37 26.16 -3.20
N TRP A 228 0.53 25.05 -2.47
CA TRP A 228 1.83 24.46 -2.14
C TRP A 228 2.73 24.30 -3.38
N PRO A 229 4.05 24.54 -3.27
CA PRO A 229 4.78 24.95 -2.07
C PRO A 229 4.80 26.47 -1.83
N TYR A 230 4.01 27.22 -2.59
CA TYR A 230 4.03 28.67 -2.54
C TYR A 230 3.11 29.22 -1.46
N ASP A 231 3.59 30.24 -0.78
CA ASP A 231 2.91 31.02 0.26
C ASP A 231 2.08 32.19 -0.34
N GLY A 232 1.44 31.95 -1.49
CA GLY A 232 0.66 32.98 -2.21
C GLY A 232 1.45 33.77 -3.25
N SER A 233 2.76 33.51 -3.38
CA SER A 233 3.61 34.08 -4.43
C SER A 233 3.30 33.54 -5.85
N ALA A 234 2.63 32.39 -5.94
CA ALA A 234 2.12 31.84 -7.19
C ALA A 234 0.76 31.14 -7.01
N ASN A 235 -0.04 31.16 -8.08
CA ASN A 235 -1.39 30.61 -8.07
C ASN A 235 -1.48 29.13 -8.50
N VAL A 236 -0.42 28.57 -9.06
CA VAL A 236 -0.40 27.20 -9.57
C VAL A 236 0.32 26.29 -8.58
N PRO A 237 -0.35 25.30 -7.97
CA PRO A 237 0.29 24.31 -7.10
C PRO A 237 1.35 23.52 -7.86
N ARG A 238 2.38 23.06 -7.15
CA ARG A 238 3.45 22.23 -7.75
C ARG A 238 3.68 20.97 -6.93
N PRO A 239 3.52 19.78 -7.55
CA PRO A 239 4.06 18.56 -7.00
C PRO A 239 5.55 18.75 -6.66
N SER A 240 5.97 18.25 -5.51
CA SER A 240 7.31 18.50 -4.99
C SER A 240 7.83 17.29 -4.23
N THR A 241 9.07 16.91 -4.47
CA THR A 241 9.83 16.06 -3.56
C THR A 241 10.24 16.89 -2.36
N ILE A 242 9.95 16.41 -1.15
CA ILE A 242 10.39 17.02 0.10
C ILE A 242 11.50 16.17 0.73
N ALA A 243 12.40 16.83 1.43
CA ALA A 243 13.42 16.21 2.26
C ALA A 243 13.14 16.60 3.71
N VAL A 244 12.99 15.60 4.58
CA VAL A 244 12.75 15.78 6.01
C VAL A 244 14.01 15.29 6.73
N TRP A 245 14.58 16.13 7.59
CA TRP A 245 15.74 15.79 8.40
C TRP A 245 15.59 16.33 9.82
N ARG A 246 16.33 15.73 10.75
CA ARG A 246 16.38 16.20 12.14
C ARG A 246 17.38 17.33 12.29
N THR A 247 17.03 18.36 13.06
CA THR A 247 17.92 19.49 13.33
C THR A 247 19.15 19.12 14.16
N ASP A 248 19.12 17.99 14.86
CA ASP A 248 20.25 17.46 15.62
C ASP A 248 21.18 16.54 14.80
N GLY A 249 20.92 16.38 13.50
CA GLY A 249 21.75 15.59 12.58
C GLY A 249 21.78 14.09 12.87
N ARG A 250 20.89 13.60 13.74
CA ARG A 250 20.71 12.16 13.98
C ARG A 250 19.87 11.50 12.90
N GLU A 251 19.93 10.18 12.87
CA GLU A 251 19.10 9.35 12.01
C GLU A 251 17.60 9.50 12.33
N ILE A 252 16.76 9.30 11.32
CA ILE A 252 15.30 9.35 11.42
C ILE A 252 14.79 7.94 11.69
N PHE A 253 14.32 7.71 12.91
CA PHE A 253 13.47 6.57 13.26
C PHE A 253 12.27 7.08 14.06
N ALA A 254 11.14 6.37 13.99
CA ALA A 254 9.93 6.67 14.73
C ALA A 254 9.79 5.86 16.04
#